data_AF-A0A161PKV6-F1
#
_entry.id   AF-A0A161PKV6-F1
#
_cell.length_a   1.000
_cell.length_b   1.000
_cell.length_c   1.000
_cell.angle_alpha   90.00
_cell.angle_beta   90.00
_cell.angle_gamma   90.00
#
_symmetry.space_group_name_H-M   'P 1'
#
loop_
_entity.id
_entity.type
_entity.pdbx_description
1 polymer ?
#
loop_
_entity_poly.entity_id
_entity_poly.type
_entity_poly.pdbx_seq_one_letter_code
_entity_poly.pdbx_strand_id
1 'polypeptide(L)'
;MNQGATLERVSAEEQAKAFNVKYSKYRIRKTFMSCDDIPGEYKLFCELSKIERETKRIKNEDRITMCNIIIDVIEQRINNNVLNYRTWEIMQLQELVGEIKNDVIRLTNKMHGGDKTAQTKKIRQLERRLSKLELPIDKYHCINYHPFSENRQYESLTKNKWVKTHAFKTWCDYFPYFQMPKEEELNVDWSKPVKMHLAYDHIAKFDTANFTKSAIDMITRYYDHDDNIVQKLDIRTNKHVMSFKDGKIYFYFTN
;
A
#
# COMPACT_ATOMS: atom_id res chain seq x y z
N MET A 1 -17.15 22.27 52.66
CA MET A 1 -16.76 23.49 51.91
C MET A 1 -15.55 23.13 51.07
N ASN A 2 -15.76 22.90 49.77
CA ASN A 2 -14.72 22.45 48.84
C ASN A 2 -13.94 23.67 48.32
N GLN A 3 -12.78 23.95 48.92
CA GLN A 3 -11.77 24.85 48.36
C GLN A 3 -10.86 24.07 47.40
N GLY A 4 -11.44 23.54 46.33
CA GLY A 4 -10.72 22.67 45.41
C GLY A 4 -11.32 22.68 44.02
N ALA A 5 -11.31 23.83 43.35
CA ALA A 5 -11.48 23.95 41.89
C ALA A 5 -11.44 25.44 41.47
N THR A 6 -10.26 26.05 41.40
CA THR A 6 -10.16 27.39 40.79
C THR A 6 -8.82 27.61 40.11
N LEU A 7 -8.33 26.63 39.33
CA LEU A 7 -7.15 26.81 38.48
C LEU A 7 -7.20 26.08 37.12
N GLU A 8 -8.31 25.43 36.76
CA GLU A 8 -8.41 24.71 35.49
C GLU A 8 -9.66 25.12 34.72
N ARG A 9 -9.47 26.08 33.79
CA ARG A 9 -10.16 26.25 32.49
C ARG A 9 -9.97 27.69 32.00
N VAL A 10 -8.74 28.03 31.62
CA VAL A 10 -8.58 29.03 30.55
C VAL A 10 -9.13 28.35 29.29
N SER A 11 -10.06 28.99 28.58
CA SER A 11 -10.74 28.37 27.44
C SER A 11 -9.73 27.96 26.36
N ALA A 12 -9.95 26.81 25.70
CA ALA A 12 -9.12 26.36 24.58
C ALA A 12 -9.07 27.40 23.43
N GLU A 13 -10.03 28.34 23.38
CA GLU A 13 -10.04 29.49 22.46
C GLU A 13 -9.10 30.61 22.92
N GLU A 14 -9.04 30.89 24.22
CA GLU A 14 -8.13 31.88 24.81
C GLU A 14 -6.67 31.44 24.65
N GLN A 15 -6.40 30.14 24.82
CA GLN A 15 -5.08 29.54 24.57
C GLN A 15 -4.71 29.58 23.08
N ALA A 16 -5.65 29.34 22.17
CA ALA A 16 -5.45 29.49 20.72
C ALA A 16 -5.08 30.92 20.34
N LYS A 17 -5.81 31.88 20.94
CA LYS A 17 -5.62 33.30 20.69
C LYS A 17 -4.25 33.73 21.21
N ALA A 18 -3.87 33.30 22.42
CA ALA A 18 -2.55 33.55 22.98
C ALA A 18 -1.42 32.99 22.10
N PHE A 19 -1.56 31.74 21.61
CA PHE A 19 -0.59 31.14 20.71
C PHE A 19 -0.49 31.90 19.37
N ASN A 20 -1.62 32.15 18.70
CA ASN A 20 -1.61 32.81 17.39
C ASN A 20 -1.10 34.25 17.44
N VAL A 21 -1.34 34.96 18.55
CA VAL A 21 -0.87 36.33 18.75
C VAL A 21 0.65 36.41 18.76
N LYS A 22 1.35 35.42 19.31
CA LYS A 22 2.81 35.42 19.49
C LYS A 22 3.57 34.52 18.53
N TYR A 23 3.05 33.33 18.24
CA TYR A 23 3.81 32.23 17.64
C TYR A 23 3.25 31.73 16.31
N SER A 24 2.26 32.42 15.73
CA SER A 24 1.86 32.15 14.34
C SER A 24 3.05 32.31 13.40
N LYS A 25 3.00 31.64 12.24
CA LYS A 25 4.08 31.56 11.23
C LYS A 25 4.77 32.90 10.94
N TYR A 26 4.00 33.99 10.88
CA TYR A 26 4.50 35.33 10.56
C TYR A 26 4.94 36.15 11.78
N ARG A 27 4.58 35.73 13.00
CA ARG A 27 4.82 36.48 14.24
C ARG A 27 5.95 35.91 15.07
N ILE A 28 6.17 34.60 15.02
CA ILE A 28 7.19 33.92 15.81
C ILE A 28 8.58 34.55 15.67
N ARG A 29 9.01 34.88 14.44
CA ARG A 29 10.28 35.58 14.19
C ARG A 29 10.34 36.93 14.91
N LYS A 30 9.28 37.74 14.77
CA LYS A 30 9.19 39.07 15.41
C LYS A 30 9.25 38.94 16.94
N THR A 31 8.49 38.01 17.50
CA THR A 31 8.41 37.76 18.95
C THR A 31 9.78 37.43 19.55
N PHE A 32 10.54 36.51 18.93
CA PHE A 32 11.88 36.14 19.42
C PHE A 32 12.97 37.17 19.09
N MET A 33 12.77 38.02 18.08
CA MET A 33 13.68 39.14 17.80
C MET A 33 13.56 40.27 18.81
N SER A 34 12.35 40.52 19.34
CA SER A 34 12.07 41.63 20.25
C SER A 34 12.02 41.24 21.73
N CYS A 35 12.12 39.96 22.08
CA CYS A 35 12.06 39.54 23.49
C CYS A 35 13.40 39.74 24.20
N ASP A 36 13.34 40.11 25.48
CA ASP A 36 14.53 40.23 26.32
C ASP A 36 14.91 38.86 26.92
N ASP A 37 13.92 38.11 27.42
CA ASP A 37 14.07 36.77 27.97
C ASP A 37 13.76 35.69 26.92
N ILE A 38 14.76 35.31 26.12
CA ILE A 38 14.63 34.24 25.11
C ILE A 38 14.30 32.89 25.77
N PRO A 39 15.01 32.42 26.83
CA PRO A 39 14.70 31.15 27.47
C PRO A 39 13.26 31.06 27.99
N GLY A 40 12.77 32.11 28.65
CA GLY A 40 11.40 32.17 29.13
C GLY A 40 10.35 32.12 28.01
N GLU A 41 10.58 32.87 26.91
CA GLU A 41 9.67 32.85 25.76
C GLU A 41 9.69 31.48 25.04
N TYR A 42 10.84 30.79 24.97
CA TYR A 42 10.90 29.43 24.42
C TYR A 42 10.10 28.43 25.27
N LYS A 43 10.19 28.52 26.60
CA LYS A 43 9.41 27.68 27.50
C LYS A 43 7.91 27.88 27.30
N LEU A 44 7.46 29.13 27.21
CA LEU A 44 6.06 29.47 26.93
C LEU A 44 5.61 28.95 25.55
N PHE A 45 6.47 29.04 24.53
CA PHE A 45 6.22 28.44 23.22
C PHE A 45 6.03 26.91 23.32
N CYS A 46 6.86 26.20 24.09
CA CYS A 46 6.73 24.75 24.26
C CYS A 46 5.40 24.36 24.89
N GLU A 47 4.95 25.10 25.90
CA GLU A 47 3.66 24.87 26.58
C GLU A 47 2.48 25.08 25.62
N LEU A 48 2.40 26.26 24.98
CA LEU A 48 1.27 26.58 24.10
C LEU A 48 1.26 25.74 22.81
N SER A 49 2.44 25.46 22.23
CA SER A 49 2.52 24.62 21.02
C SER A 49 2.10 23.17 21.27
N LYS A 50 2.29 22.66 22.51
CA LYS A 50 1.84 21.32 22.88
C LYS A 50 0.31 21.24 22.91
N ILE A 51 -0.35 22.25 23.47
CA ILE A 51 -1.82 22.36 23.52
C ILE A 51 -2.41 22.44 22.11
N GLU A 52 -1.84 23.28 21.24
CA GLU A 52 -2.28 23.43 19.85
C GLU A 52 -2.13 22.12 19.05
N ARG A 53 -1.10 21.33 19.38
CA ARG A 53 -0.88 20.01 18.77
C ARG A 53 -1.86 18.96 19.30
N GLU A 54 -2.18 18.98 20.59
CA GLU A 54 -3.17 18.07 21.19
C GLU A 54 -4.58 18.35 20.68
N THR A 55 -4.90 19.63 20.43
CA THR A 55 -6.15 20.07 19.78
C THR A 55 -6.16 19.89 18.26
N LYS A 56 -5.08 19.34 17.67
CA LYS A 56 -4.90 19.07 16.22
C LYS A 56 -4.98 20.32 15.32
N ARG A 57 -4.82 21.52 15.87
CA ARG A 57 -4.74 22.77 15.10
C ARG A 57 -3.40 22.91 14.38
N ILE A 58 -2.34 22.38 14.99
CA ILE A 58 -1.01 22.28 14.38
C ILE A 58 -0.51 20.83 14.39
N LYS A 59 0.40 20.51 13.47
CA LYS A 59 1.09 19.22 13.37
C LYS A 59 2.50 19.30 13.96
N ASN A 60 3.15 18.14 14.12
CA ASN A 60 4.56 18.10 14.54
C ASN A 60 5.48 18.80 13.53
N GLU A 61 5.15 18.74 12.24
CA GLU A 61 5.88 19.44 11.16
C GLU A 61 5.85 20.97 11.33
N ASP A 62 4.69 21.52 11.72
CA ASP A 62 4.56 22.95 12.01
C ASP A 62 5.43 23.35 13.21
N ARG A 63 5.45 22.51 14.26
CA ARG A 63 6.31 22.73 15.44
C ARG A 63 7.79 22.68 15.09
N ILE A 64 8.22 21.74 14.24
CA ILE A 64 9.60 21.66 13.75
C ILE A 64 9.96 22.93 12.97
N THR A 65 9.07 23.37 12.08
CA THR A 65 9.27 24.61 11.31
C THR A 65 9.42 25.82 12.23
N MET A 66 8.58 25.92 13.26
CA MET A 66 8.64 26.99 14.26
C MET A 66 9.94 26.94 15.08
N CYS A 67 10.37 25.76 15.54
CA CYS A 67 11.65 25.57 16.23
C CYS A 67 12.84 26.02 15.37
N ASN A 68 12.85 25.69 14.07
CA ASN A 68 13.91 26.14 13.16
C ASN A 68 13.92 27.67 13.00
N ILE A 69 12.76 28.31 12.92
CA ILE A 69 12.70 29.79 12.90
C ILE A 69 13.26 30.39 14.20
N ILE A 70 12.99 29.77 15.35
CA ILE A 70 13.54 30.22 16.65
C ILE A 70 15.07 30.07 16.66
N ILE A 71 15.60 28.92 16.22
CA ILE A 71 17.05 28.69 16.08
C ILE A 71 17.68 29.79 15.22
N ASP A 72 17.13 30.03 14.03
CA ASP A 72 17.64 31.06 13.11
C ASP A 72 17.69 32.45 13.78
N VAL A 73 16.66 32.79 14.55
CA VAL A 73 16.59 34.09 15.24
C VAL A 73 17.64 34.20 16.34
N ILE A 74 17.83 33.14 17.14
CA ILE A 74 18.83 33.14 18.21
C ILE A 74 20.23 33.23 17.60
N GLU A 75 20.53 32.44 16.57
CA GLU A 75 21.82 32.47 15.86
C GLU A 75 22.07 33.84 15.22
N GLN A 76 21.05 34.47 14.61
CA GLN A 76 21.15 35.85 14.10
C GLN A 76 21.45 36.87 15.22
N ARG A 77 20.79 36.76 16.37
CA ARG A 77 21.02 37.67 17.50
C ARG A 77 22.42 37.54 18.08
N ILE A 78 22.92 36.30 18.22
CA ILE A 78 24.29 36.03 18.64
C ILE A 78 25.23 36.73 17.64
N ASN A 79 25.13 36.44 16.34
CA ASN A 79 26.05 36.95 15.32
C ASN A 79 26.04 38.48 15.20
N ASN A 80 24.86 39.12 15.31
CA ASN A 80 24.74 40.56 15.14
C ASN A 80 25.13 41.36 16.40
N ASN A 81 25.10 40.74 17.58
CA ASN A 81 25.33 41.41 18.86
C ASN A 81 26.46 40.76 19.68
N VAL A 82 27.38 40.01 19.06
CA VAL A 82 28.50 39.34 19.74
C VAL A 82 29.26 40.30 20.66
N LEU A 83 29.45 41.56 20.25
CA LEU A 83 30.18 42.57 21.02
C LEU A 83 29.37 43.16 22.18
N ASN A 84 28.05 43.04 22.16
CA ASN A 84 27.14 43.58 23.17
C ASN A 84 26.78 42.55 24.25
N TYR A 85 26.92 41.26 23.95
CA TYR A 85 26.67 40.18 24.89
C TYR A 85 27.93 39.82 25.69
N ARG A 86 27.73 39.53 26.98
CA ARG A 86 28.75 38.88 27.80
C ARG A 86 28.91 37.43 27.33
N THR A 87 30.11 36.88 27.48
CA THR A 87 30.42 35.51 27.06
C THR A 87 29.45 34.47 27.64
N TRP A 88 29.04 34.62 28.91
CA TRP A 88 28.09 33.70 29.53
C TRP A 88 26.67 33.79 28.93
N GLU A 89 26.24 34.96 28.45
CA GLU A 89 24.95 35.14 27.77
C GLU A 89 24.97 34.42 26.42
N ILE A 90 26.08 34.54 25.68
CA ILE A 90 26.29 33.80 24.43
C ILE A 90 26.25 32.30 24.67
N MET A 91 26.93 31.81 25.72
CA MET A 91 26.94 30.39 26.06
C MET A 91 25.54 29.87 26.41
N GLN A 92 24.75 30.61 27.19
CA GLN A 92 23.37 30.22 27.50
C GLN A 92 22.48 30.15 26.26
N LEU A 93 22.62 31.10 25.33
CA LEU A 93 21.86 31.08 24.08
C LEU A 93 22.29 29.93 23.17
N GLN A 94 23.57 29.58 23.12
CA GLN A 94 24.06 28.42 22.38
C GLN A 94 23.59 27.09 22.99
N GLU A 95 23.58 26.99 24.31
CA GLU A 95 23.02 25.82 25.02
C GLU A 95 21.54 25.65 24.67
N LEU A 96 20.76 26.73 24.72
CA LEU A 96 19.36 26.73 24.32
C LEU A 96 19.17 26.30 22.86
N VAL A 97 20.01 26.77 21.93
CA VAL A 97 19.98 26.29 20.53
C VAL A 97 20.21 24.78 20.46
N GLY A 98 21.12 24.24 21.27
CA GLY A 98 21.34 22.80 21.40
C GLY A 98 20.09 22.05 21.88
N GLU A 99 19.41 22.58 22.89
CA GLU A 99 18.14 22.03 23.39
C GLU A 99 17.05 22.00 22.31
N ILE A 100 16.88 23.11 21.58
CA ILE A 100 15.88 23.20 20.51
C ILE A 100 16.20 22.20 19.38
N LYS A 101 17.49 22.03 19.03
CA LYS A 101 17.92 21.04 18.02
C LYS A 101 17.59 19.60 18.47
N ASN A 102 17.80 19.28 19.73
CA ASN A 102 17.39 17.98 20.30
C ASN A 102 15.87 17.76 20.23
N ASP A 103 15.09 18.81 20.48
CA ASP A 103 13.63 18.77 20.34
C ASP A 103 13.17 18.50 18.91
N VAL A 104 13.80 19.14 17.92
CA VAL A 104 13.55 18.91 16.49
C VAL A 104 13.84 17.46 16.11
N ILE A 105 14.98 16.91 16.55
CA ILE A 105 15.34 15.51 16.30
C ILE A 105 14.29 14.56 16.87
N ARG A 106 13.87 14.78 18.11
CA ARG A 106 12.86 13.96 18.79
C ARG A 106 11.51 14.00 18.07
N LEU A 107 11.06 15.18 17.64
CA LEU A 107 9.81 15.33 16.90
C LEU A 107 9.87 14.65 15.52
N THR A 108 11.00 14.78 14.83
CA THR A 108 11.25 14.16 13.52
C THR A 108 11.22 12.64 13.62
N ASN A 109 11.91 12.06 14.60
CA ASN A 109 11.90 10.61 14.83
C ASN A 109 10.49 10.08 15.15
N LYS A 110 9.70 10.85 15.90
CA LYS A 110 8.30 10.50 16.20
C LYS A 110 7.42 10.50 14.94
N MET A 111 7.64 11.44 14.02
CA MET A 111 6.94 11.46 12.72
C MET A 111 7.31 10.24 11.88
N HIS A 112 8.61 9.99 11.67
CA HIS A 112 9.08 8.84 10.89
C HIS A 112 8.60 7.50 11.44
N GLY A 113 8.54 7.34 12.78
CA GLY A 113 8.00 6.13 13.40
C GLY A 113 6.50 5.93 13.10
N GLY A 114 5.73 7.02 13.09
CA GLY A 114 4.32 7.01 12.68
C GLY A 114 4.13 6.58 11.22
N ASP A 115 4.92 7.17 10.32
CA ASP A 115 4.85 6.88 8.87
C ASP A 115 5.22 5.44 8.56
N LYS A 116 6.32 4.93 9.14
CA LYS A 116 6.71 3.52 9.02
C LYS A 116 5.60 2.58 9.48
N THR A 117 4.94 2.92 10.59
CA THR A 117 3.83 2.12 11.12
C THR A 117 2.63 2.14 10.18
N ALA A 118 2.28 3.29 9.63
CA ALA A 118 1.18 3.44 8.68
C ALA A 118 1.46 2.65 7.38
N GLN A 119 2.66 2.78 6.83
CA GLN A 119 3.11 2.02 5.65
C GLN A 119 3.07 0.51 5.91
N THR A 120 3.61 0.05 7.03
CA THR A 120 3.60 -1.38 7.41
C THR A 120 2.16 -1.93 7.49
N LYS A 121 1.22 -1.18 8.07
CA LYS A 121 -0.20 -1.56 8.10
C LYS A 121 -0.79 -1.65 6.70
N LYS A 122 -0.42 -0.72 5.81
CA LYS A 122 -0.91 -0.72 4.42
C LYS A 122 -0.37 -1.91 3.62
N ILE A 123 0.91 -2.23 3.77
CA ILE A 123 1.54 -3.42 3.16
C ILE A 123 0.78 -4.68 3.57
N ARG A 124 0.61 -4.91 4.89
CA ARG A 124 -0.13 -6.08 5.40
C ARG A 124 -1.57 -6.15 4.88
N GLN A 125 -2.22 -5.00 4.70
CA GLN A 125 -3.57 -4.96 4.14
C GLN A 125 -3.58 -5.40 2.67
N LEU A 126 -2.60 -4.97 1.88
CA LEU A 126 -2.46 -5.31 0.47
C LEU A 126 -2.08 -6.78 0.29
N GLU A 127 -1.14 -7.30 1.09
CA GLU A 127 -0.77 -8.73 1.10
C GLU A 127 -1.99 -9.62 1.37
N ARG A 128 -2.81 -9.27 2.37
CA ARG A 128 -4.07 -9.99 2.66
C ARG A 128 -5.10 -9.91 1.54
N ARG A 129 -5.09 -8.85 0.74
CA ARG A 129 -5.97 -8.75 -0.43
C ARG A 129 -5.44 -9.61 -1.56
N LEU A 130 -4.13 -9.59 -1.79
CA LEU A 130 -3.46 -10.42 -2.80
C LEU A 130 -3.64 -11.90 -2.51
N SER A 131 -3.45 -12.33 -1.25
CA SER A 131 -3.63 -13.73 -0.83
C SER A 131 -5.07 -14.23 -0.94
N LYS A 132 -6.06 -13.32 -1.03
CA LYS A 132 -7.46 -13.67 -1.27
C LYS A 132 -7.80 -13.75 -2.76
N LEU A 133 -6.99 -13.13 -3.61
CA LEU A 133 -7.15 -13.15 -5.06
C LEU A 133 -6.49 -14.38 -5.68
N GLU A 134 -5.33 -14.80 -5.14
CA GLU A 134 -4.63 -15.99 -5.60
C GLU A 134 -5.06 -17.22 -4.80
N LEU A 135 -5.89 -18.09 -5.40
CA LEU A 135 -6.16 -19.40 -4.84
C LEU A 135 -4.86 -20.23 -4.80
N PRO A 136 -4.53 -20.91 -3.69
CA PRO A 136 -3.41 -21.84 -3.64
C PRO A 136 -3.54 -22.97 -4.68
N ILE A 137 -2.44 -23.38 -5.32
CA ILE A 137 -2.48 -24.36 -6.44
C ILE A 137 -2.99 -25.75 -6.00
N ASP A 138 -2.84 -26.10 -4.73
CA ASP A 138 -3.35 -27.33 -4.10
C ASP A 138 -4.88 -27.39 -4.05
N LYS A 139 -5.58 -26.27 -4.26
CA LYS A 139 -7.04 -26.22 -4.42
C LYS A 139 -7.50 -26.53 -5.84
N TYR A 140 -6.61 -26.52 -6.82
CA TYR A 140 -6.96 -26.75 -8.22
C TYR A 140 -6.97 -28.24 -8.54
N HIS A 141 -7.88 -28.64 -9.41
CA HIS A 141 -7.78 -29.91 -10.11
C HIS A 141 -6.70 -29.80 -11.19
N CYS A 142 -5.92 -30.86 -11.36
CA CYS A 142 -4.73 -30.87 -12.21
C CYS A 142 -4.87 -31.89 -13.34
N ILE A 143 -4.72 -31.41 -14.57
CA ILE A 143 -4.64 -32.21 -15.78
C ILE A 143 -3.19 -32.19 -16.25
N ASN A 144 -2.52 -33.34 -16.25
CA ASN A 144 -1.15 -33.50 -16.71
C ASN A 144 -1.09 -33.51 -18.25
N TYR A 145 -1.45 -32.38 -18.85
CA TYR A 145 -1.47 -32.18 -20.28
C TYR A 145 -1.17 -30.71 -20.59
N HIS A 146 -0.28 -30.45 -21.55
CA HIS A 146 0.07 -29.08 -21.90
C HIS A 146 -1.11 -28.36 -22.57
N PRO A 147 -1.39 -27.10 -22.22
CA PRO A 147 -2.46 -26.33 -22.86
C PRO A 147 -2.18 -26.08 -24.35
N PHE A 148 -3.23 -26.08 -25.16
CA PHE A 148 -3.09 -25.77 -26.59
C PHE A 148 -3.28 -24.28 -26.83
N SER A 149 -2.47 -23.69 -27.71
CA SER A 149 -2.55 -22.26 -28.04
C SER A 149 -3.57 -22.00 -29.16
N GLU A 150 -4.49 -21.06 -28.94
CA GLU A 150 -5.52 -20.64 -29.89
C GLU A 150 -4.95 -20.25 -31.25
N ASN A 151 -3.82 -19.55 -31.27
CA ASN A 151 -3.11 -19.16 -32.49
C ASN A 151 -2.64 -20.33 -33.37
N ARG A 152 -2.73 -21.57 -32.88
CA ARG A 152 -2.37 -22.79 -33.60
C ARG A 152 -3.55 -23.73 -33.85
N GLN A 153 -4.77 -23.33 -33.47
CA GLN A 153 -5.95 -24.18 -33.58
C GLN A 153 -6.43 -24.34 -35.02
N TYR A 154 -6.28 -23.30 -35.83
CA TYR A 154 -6.81 -23.26 -37.19
C TYR A 154 -5.72 -23.00 -38.21
N GLU A 155 -5.89 -23.59 -39.39
CA GLU A 155 -5.09 -23.33 -40.59
C GLU A 155 -6.00 -23.08 -41.78
N SER A 156 -5.49 -22.32 -42.75
CA SER A 156 -6.20 -22.04 -44.00
C SER A 156 -6.06 -23.23 -44.94
N LEU A 157 -7.19 -23.89 -45.24
CA LEU A 157 -7.26 -24.90 -46.31
C LEU A 157 -7.34 -24.23 -47.68
N THR A 158 -8.07 -23.11 -47.74
CA THR A 158 -8.13 -22.20 -48.88
C THR A 158 -8.29 -20.76 -48.36
N LYS A 159 -8.15 -19.76 -49.24
CA LYS A 159 -8.24 -18.32 -48.86
C LYS A 159 -9.50 -17.97 -48.02
N ASN A 160 -10.60 -18.69 -48.19
CA ASN A 160 -11.87 -18.44 -47.50
C ASN A 160 -12.30 -19.57 -46.54
N LYS A 161 -11.48 -20.61 -46.35
CA LYS A 161 -11.84 -21.77 -45.52
C LYS A 161 -10.76 -22.06 -44.50
N TRP A 162 -11.12 -21.87 -43.23
CA TRP A 162 -10.31 -22.24 -42.08
C TRP A 162 -10.76 -23.59 -41.54
N VAL A 163 -9.80 -24.45 -41.24
CA VAL A 163 -10.04 -25.78 -40.68
C VAL A 163 -9.19 -25.98 -39.43
N LYS A 164 -9.65 -26.82 -38.50
CA LYS A 164 -8.85 -27.20 -37.33
C LYS A 164 -7.57 -27.89 -37.79
N THR A 165 -6.42 -27.49 -37.24
CA THR A 165 -5.13 -28.13 -37.52
C THR A 165 -5.15 -29.58 -37.07
N HIS A 166 -4.34 -30.42 -37.72
CA HIS A 166 -4.16 -31.81 -37.27
C HIS A 166 -3.70 -31.86 -35.81
N ALA A 167 -2.75 -31.00 -35.43
CA ALA A 167 -2.23 -30.93 -34.06
C ALA A 167 -3.33 -30.62 -33.03
N PHE A 168 -4.26 -29.71 -33.35
CA PHE A 168 -5.37 -29.39 -32.44
C PHE A 168 -6.37 -30.54 -32.34
N LYS A 169 -6.70 -31.21 -33.46
CA LYS A 169 -7.57 -32.40 -33.44
C LYS A 169 -6.97 -33.51 -32.57
N THR A 170 -5.69 -33.84 -32.80
CA THR A 170 -4.95 -34.79 -31.97
C THR A 170 -4.96 -34.37 -30.50
N TRP A 171 -4.74 -33.08 -30.21
CA TRP A 171 -4.78 -32.60 -28.84
C TRP A 171 -6.14 -32.83 -28.18
N CYS A 172 -7.25 -32.58 -28.89
CA CYS A 172 -8.61 -32.86 -28.42
C CYS A 172 -8.88 -34.36 -28.23
N ASP A 173 -8.47 -35.20 -29.20
CA ASP A 173 -8.73 -36.64 -29.20
C ASP A 173 -8.01 -37.36 -28.04
N TYR A 174 -6.83 -36.85 -27.66
CA TYR A 174 -6.02 -37.39 -26.56
C TYR A 174 -6.12 -36.59 -25.26
N PHE A 175 -7.11 -35.69 -25.15
CA PHE A 175 -7.32 -34.95 -23.91
C PHE A 175 -7.66 -35.92 -22.76
N PRO A 176 -6.95 -35.89 -21.63
CA PRO A 176 -7.03 -36.94 -20.62
C PRO A 176 -8.24 -36.75 -19.68
N TYR A 177 -9.44 -36.93 -20.21
CA TYR A 177 -10.70 -36.81 -19.46
C TYR A 177 -10.77 -37.68 -18.20
N PHE A 178 -10.01 -38.78 -18.15
CA PHE A 178 -9.91 -39.63 -16.96
C PHE A 178 -9.30 -38.94 -15.72
N GLN A 179 -8.62 -37.80 -15.90
CA GLN A 179 -8.08 -36.97 -14.82
C GLN A 179 -9.07 -35.91 -14.32
N MET A 180 -10.23 -35.80 -14.97
CA MET A 180 -11.26 -34.85 -14.58
C MET A 180 -12.00 -35.39 -13.33
N PRO A 181 -12.17 -34.56 -12.29
CA PRO A 181 -13.03 -34.91 -11.17
C PRO A 181 -14.48 -35.02 -11.65
N LYS A 182 -15.30 -35.75 -10.89
CA LYS A 182 -16.73 -35.82 -11.15
C LYS A 182 -17.40 -34.47 -10.84
N GLU A 183 -18.56 -34.21 -11.45
CA GLU A 183 -19.25 -32.94 -11.27
C GLU A 183 -19.62 -32.67 -9.81
N GLU A 184 -20.00 -33.71 -9.06
CA GLU A 184 -20.38 -33.61 -7.65
C GLU A 184 -19.20 -33.25 -6.73
N GLU A 185 -17.97 -33.52 -7.18
CA GLU A 185 -16.74 -33.21 -6.44
C GLU A 185 -16.35 -31.74 -6.57
N LEU A 186 -16.91 -31.02 -7.55
CA LEU A 186 -16.59 -29.61 -7.80
C LEU A 186 -17.25 -28.66 -6.79
N ASN A 187 -18.35 -29.07 -6.16
CA ASN A 187 -19.14 -28.24 -5.25
C ASN A 187 -19.51 -26.86 -5.85
N VAL A 188 -20.05 -26.88 -7.07
CA VAL A 188 -20.42 -25.69 -7.87
C VAL A 188 -21.89 -25.76 -8.26
N ASP A 189 -22.61 -24.65 -8.09
CA ASP A 189 -24.00 -24.51 -8.56
C ASP A 189 -24.09 -24.10 -10.04
N TRP A 190 -24.11 -25.07 -10.95
CA TRP A 190 -24.18 -24.81 -12.40
C TRP A 190 -25.48 -24.15 -12.89
N SER A 191 -26.46 -23.87 -12.02
CA SER A 191 -27.62 -23.05 -12.38
C SER A 191 -27.30 -21.54 -12.41
N LYS A 192 -26.12 -21.15 -11.92
CA LYS A 192 -25.65 -19.76 -11.83
C LYS A 192 -24.38 -19.54 -12.64
N PRO A 193 -24.09 -18.28 -13.03
CA PRO A 193 -22.80 -17.93 -13.59
C PRO A 193 -21.63 -18.38 -12.72
N VAL A 194 -20.63 -19.00 -13.35
CA VAL A 194 -19.46 -19.55 -12.65
C VAL A 194 -18.23 -18.67 -12.91
N LYS A 195 -17.39 -18.48 -11.88
CA LYS A 195 -16.02 -18.00 -12.04
C LYS A 195 -15.09 -19.20 -12.16
N MET A 196 -14.35 -19.27 -13.27
CA MET A 196 -13.30 -20.26 -13.48
C MET A 196 -11.93 -19.64 -13.19
N HIS A 197 -11.06 -20.39 -12.53
CA HIS A 197 -9.68 -20.02 -12.30
C HIS A 197 -8.80 -21.03 -13.02
N LEU A 198 -7.89 -20.55 -13.87
CA LEU A 198 -6.99 -21.34 -14.68
C LEU A 198 -5.55 -20.99 -14.33
N ALA A 199 -4.73 -22.02 -14.15
CA ALA A 199 -3.29 -21.86 -14.07
C ALA A 199 -2.58 -22.88 -14.97
N TYR A 200 -1.41 -22.52 -15.48
CA TYR A 200 -0.73 -23.35 -16.47
C TYR A 200 0.74 -23.59 -16.13
N ASP A 201 1.18 -24.83 -16.28
CA ASP A 201 2.57 -25.19 -16.50
C ASP A 201 2.79 -25.26 -18.02
N HIS A 202 3.59 -24.35 -18.58
CA HIS A 202 3.74 -24.25 -20.03
C HIS A 202 5.13 -23.82 -20.47
N ILE A 203 5.47 -24.10 -21.73
CA ILE A 203 6.73 -23.64 -22.31
C ILE A 203 6.71 -22.10 -22.40
N ALA A 204 7.79 -21.46 -21.97
CA ALA A 204 7.91 -19.99 -21.84
C ALA A 204 7.63 -19.20 -23.12
N LYS A 205 7.74 -19.82 -24.30
CA LYS A 205 7.45 -19.17 -25.60
C LYS A 205 5.97 -18.89 -25.86
N PHE A 206 5.07 -19.43 -25.05
CA PHE A 206 3.63 -19.26 -25.22
C PHE A 206 3.06 -18.36 -24.13
N ASP A 207 2.01 -17.62 -24.49
CA ASP A 207 1.25 -16.78 -23.56
C ASP A 207 -0.02 -17.51 -23.08
N THR A 208 -0.25 -17.46 -21.78
CA THR A 208 -1.43 -18.01 -21.10
C THR A 208 -2.76 -17.49 -21.65
N ALA A 209 -2.82 -16.25 -22.13
CA ALA A 209 -4.04 -15.70 -22.72
C ALA A 209 -4.52 -16.51 -23.94
N ASN A 210 -3.58 -17.11 -24.68
CA ASN A 210 -3.91 -17.93 -25.85
C ASN A 210 -4.33 -19.36 -25.49
N PHE A 211 -4.24 -19.79 -24.23
CA PHE A 211 -4.62 -21.15 -23.82
C PHE A 211 -6.09 -21.27 -23.42
N THR A 212 -6.66 -20.15 -23.01
CA THR A 212 -7.96 -20.02 -22.37
C THR A 212 -9.06 -20.74 -23.12
N LYS A 213 -9.26 -20.41 -24.40
CA LYS A 213 -10.42 -20.88 -25.16
C LYS A 213 -10.46 -22.39 -25.29
N SER A 214 -9.35 -23.01 -25.69
CA SER A 214 -9.28 -24.48 -25.77
C SER A 214 -9.38 -25.17 -24.42
N ALA A 215 -8.85 -24.57 -23.35
CA ALA A 215 -8.95 -25.16 -22.02
C ALA A 215 -10.40 -25.12 -21.50
N ILE A 216 -11.08 -23.97 -21.63
CA ILE A 216 -12.48 -23.83 -21.21
C ILE A 216 -13.37 -24.78 -22.01
N ASP A 217 -13.29 -24.76 -23.36
CA ASP A 217 -14.11 -25.60 -24.23
C ASP A 217 -14.02 -27.09 -23.87
N MET A 218 -12.82 -27.60 -23.58
CA MET A 218 -12.64 -29.01 -23.23
C MET A 218 -13.15 -29.34 -21.83
N ILE A 219 -12.93 -28.42 -20.88
CA ILE A 219 -13.34 -28.63 -19.49
C ILE A 219 -14.86 -28.54 -19.36
N THR A 220 -15.51 -27.54 -19.94
CA THR A 220 -16.97 -27.38 -19.86
C THR A 220 -17.70 -28.45 -20.65
N ARG A 221 -17.18 -28.85 -21.83
CA ARG A 221 -17.73 -29.97 -22.61
C ARG A 221 -17.73 -31.29 -21.83
N TYR A 222 -16.73 -31.53 -20.98
CA TYR A 222 -16.71 -32.74 -20.14
C TYR A 222 -17.89 -32.80 -19.16
N TYR A 223 -18.34 -31.65 -18.65
CA TYR A 223 -19.47 -31.54 -17.73
C TYR A 223 -20.82 -31.27 -18.42
N ASP A 224 -20.88 -31.40 -19.75
CA ASP A 224 -22.08 -31.12 -20.56
C ASP A 224 -22.65 -29.70 -20.38
N HIS A 225 -21.78 -28.73 -20.08
CA HIS A 225 -22.13 -27.31 -19.93
C HIS A 225 -21.57 -26.47 -21.09
N ASP A 226 -22.34 -25.48 -21.52
CA ASP A 226 -21.90 -24.47 -22.50
C ASP A 226 -20.84 -23.55 -21.87
N ASP A 227 -19.79 -23.17 -22.62
CA ASP A 227 -18.73 -22.31 -22.11
C ASP A 227 -19.22 -20.90 -21.71
N ASN A 228 -20.37 -20.48 -22.21
CA ASN A 228 -21.07 -19.25 -21.81
C ASN A 228 -21.46 -19.19 -20.32
N ILE A 229 -21.48 -20.33 -19.62
CA ILE A 229 -21.71 -20.36 -18.16
C ILE A 229 -20.57 -19.69 -17.37
N VAL A 230 -19.36 -19.66 -17.96
CA VAL A 230 -18.17 -19.06 -17.36
C VAL A 230 -18.16 -17.56 -17.64
N GLN A 231 -18.68 -16.76 -16.70
CA GLN A 231 -18.76 -15.29 -16.87
C GLN A 231 -17.55 -14.53 -16.32
N LYS A 232 -16.75 -15.17 -15.47
CA LYS A 232 -15.54 -14.58 -14.90
C LYS A 232 -14.40 -15.57 -15.01
N LEU A 233 -13.23 -15.05 -15.34
CA LEU A 233 -12.05 -15.86 -15.55
C LEU A 233 -10.85 -15.24 -14.85
N ASP A 234 -10.13 -16.08 -14.13
CA ASP A 234 -8.79 -15.79 -13.60
C ASP A 234 -7.78 -16.65 -14.34
N ILE A 235 -6.70 -16.07 -14.86
CA ILE A 235 -5.68 -16.81 -15.61
C ILE A 235 -4.32 -16.41 -15.07
N ARG A 236 -3.45 -17.40 -14.84
CA ARG A 236 -2.06 -17.16 -14.50
C ARG A 236 -1.11 -18.22 -15.03
N THR A 237 0.15 -17.87 -15.15
CA THR A 237 1.24 -18.86 -15.21
C THR A 237 1.47 -19.40 -13.81
N ASN A 238 1.49 -20.73 -13.66
CA ASN A 238 1.96 -21.37 -12.43
C ASN A 238 3.49 -21.48 -12.45
N LYS A 239 4.04 -22.06 -13.54
CA LYS A 239 5.48 -22.05 -13.83
C LYS A 239 5.75 -22.31 -15.30
N HIS A 240 6.98 -22.03 -15.72
CA HIS A 240 7.48 -22.42 -17.03
C HIS A 240 8.11 -23.81 -17.01
N VAL A 241 7.92 -24.58 -18.08
CA VAL A 241 8.49 -25.92 -18.26
C VAL A 241 9.30 -26.02 -19.56
N MET A 242 10.19 -27.01 -19.63
CA MET A 242 11.10 -27.18 -20.77
C MET A 242 10.50 -27.96 -21.93
N SER A 243 9.46 -28.78 -21.68
CA SER A 243 8.85 -29.64 -22.69
C SER A 243 7.33 -29.67 -22.61
N PHE A 244 6.68 -30.09 -23.70
CA PHE A 244 5.22 -30.28 -23.73
C PHE A 244 4.75 -31.42 -22.81
N LYS A 245 5.61 -32.39 -22.49
CA LYS A 245 5.24 -33.51 -21.62
C LYS A 245 5.08 -33.09 -20.16
N ASP A 246 5.78 -32.04 -19.76
CA ASP A 246 5.76 -31.52 -18.39
C ASP A 246 4.65 -30.47 -18.19
N GLY A 247 3.92 -30.13 -19.27
CA GLY A 247 2.88 -29.13 -19.23
C GLY A 247 1.63 -29.62 -18.51
N LYS A 248 0.94 -28.70 -17.84
CA LYS A 248 -0.22 -28.99 -17.00
C LYS A 248 -1.25 -27.88 -17.09
N ILE A 249 -2.51 -28.27 -16.98
CA ILE A 249 -3.65 -27.38 -16.86
C ILE A 249 -4.22 -27.56 -15.46
N TYR A 250 -4.27 -26.47 -14.71
CA TYR A 250 -4.90 -26.41 -13.41
C TYR A 250 -6.22 -25.65 -13.54
N PHE A 251 -7.30 -26.19 -12.98
CA PHE A 251 -8.57 -25.48 -12.96
C PHE A 251 -9.29 -25.59 -11.61
N TYR A 252 -10.06 -24.56 -11.30
CA TYR A 252 -10.94 -24.52 -10.15
C TYR A 252 -12.16 -23.65 -10.47
N PHE A 253 -13.33 -24.08 -10.01
CA PHE A 253 -14.59 -23.37 -10.23
C PHE A 253 -15.08 -22.77 -8.90
N THR A 254 -15.74 -21.62 -8.98
CA THR A 254 -16.35 -20.94 -7.84
C THR A 254 -17.62 -20.23 -8.26
N ASN A 255 -18.64 -20.20 -7.39
CA ASN A 255 -19.80 -19.33 -7.49
C ASN A 255 -20.38 -18.97 -6.12
#